data_AF-A0A7J2S9S4-F1
#
_entry.id   AF-A0A7J2S9S4-F1
#
_cell.length_a   1.000
_cell.length_b   1.000
_cell.length_c   1.000
_cell.angle_alpha   90.00
_cell.angle_beta   90.00
_cell.angle_gamma   90.00
#
_symmetry.space_group_name_H-M   'P 1'
#
loop_
_entity.id
_entity.type
_entity.pdbx_description
1 polymer ?
#
loop_
_entity_poly.entity_id
_entity_poly.type
_entity_poly.pdbx_seq_one_letter_code
_entity_poly.pdbx_strand_id
1 'polypeptide(L)'
;MNRFFGWALESKKIDIKPYIKNCSKMLIIHGKKDEIVESKNAYMIYREAKKPKKLILLDADHSFSQNEERMKALQEVIKWIKRYLL
;
A
#
# COMPACT_ATOMS: atom_id res chain seq x y z
N MET A 1 6.58 21.71 -19.13
CA MET A 1 6.83 20.28 -19.46
C MET A 1 5.93 19.42 -18.57
N ASN A 2 4.64 19.32 -18.89
CA ASN A 2 3.65 18.55 -18.13
C ASN A 2 3.43 17.19 -18.81
N ARG A 3 4.10 16.13 -18.34
CA ARG A 3 3.93 14.75 -18.83
C ARG A 3 3.40 13.80 -17.75
N PHE A 4 2.63 14.27 -16.77
CA PHE A 4 2.13 13.41 -15.68
C PHE A 4 0.62 13.10 -15.70
N PHE A 5 -0.18 13.73 -16.57
CA PHE A 5 -1.66 13.59 -16.51
C PHE A 5 -2.28 12.59 -17.49
N GLY A 6 -1.51 11.95 -18.38
CA GLY A 6 -2.06 11.18 -19.50
C GLY A 6 -2.41 9.71 -19.23
N TRP A 7 -1.99 9.10 -18.12
CA TRP A 7 -2.11 7.65 -17.91
C TRP A 7 -3.30 7.22 -17.03
N ALA A 8 -4.06 8.18 -16.47
CA ALA A 8 -5.13 7.88 -15.54
C ALA A 8 -6.51 7.63 -16.19
N LEU A 9 -6.65 7.82 -17.50
CA LEU A 9 -7.97 7.95 -18.15
C LEU A 9 -8.53 6.69 -18.84
N GLU A 10 -7.82 5.56 -18.84
CA GLU A 10 -8.36 4.29 -19.37
C GLU A 10 -8.09 3.08 -18.45
N SER A 11 -8.01 3.28 -17.14
CA SER A 11 -8.15 2.12 -16.24
C SER A 11 -9.63 1.80 -16.08
N LYS A 12 -10.07 0.63 -16.60
CA LYS A 12 -11.33 0.03 -16.15
C LYS A 12 -11.34 0.08 -14.62
N LYS A 13 -12.34 0.71 -14.01
CA LYS A 13 -12.55 0.69 -12.55
C LYS A 13 -12.86 -0.74 -12.13
N ILE A 14 -11.82 -1.53 -11.90
CA ILE A 14 -11.94 -2.89 -11.36
C ILE A 14 -12.11 -2.75 -9.86
N ASP A 15 -13.23 -3.23 -9.33
CA ASP A 15 -13.38 -3.38 -7.89
C ASP A 15 -12.51 -4.53 -7.40
N ILE A 16 -11.47 -4.21 -6.62
CA ILE A 16 -10.55 -5.20 -6.08
C ILE A 16 -11.10 -5.90 -4.82
N LYS A 17 -12.13 -5.34 -4.17
CA LYS A 17 -12.67 -5.87 -2.89
C LYS A 17 -13.03 -7.36 -2.93
N PRO A 18 -13.69 -7.89 -3.99
CA PRO A 18 -14.06 -9.30 -4.04
C PRO A 18 -12.85 -10.25 -4.02
N TYR A 19 -11.67 -9.76 -4.40
CA TYR A 19 -10.46 -10.57 -4.54
C TYR A 19 -9.60 -10.55 -3.26
N ILE A 20 -9.64 -9.47 -2.47
CA ILE A 20 -8.80 -9.31 -1.26
C ILE A 20 -9.02 -10.45 -0.26
N LYS A 21 -10.27 -10.92 -0.11
CA LYS A 21 -10.63 -12.03 0.79
C LYS A 21 -9.91 -13.35 0.49
N ASN A 22 -9.37 -13.49 -0.72
CA ASN A 22 -8.62 -14.68 -1.14
C ASN A 22 -7.11 -14.53 -0.96
N CYS A 23 -6.62 -13.34 -0.61
CA CYS A 23 -5.19 -13.08 -0.43
C CYS A 23 -4.74 -13.34 1.02
N SER A 24 -3.54 -13.89 1.18
CA SER A 24 -2.85 -14.07 2.47
C SER A 24 -1.38 -13.66 2.35
N LYS A 25 -0.64 -13.60 3.46
CA LYS A 25 0.77 -13.14 3.51
C LYS A 25 0.93 -11.72 2.95
N MET A 26 -0.02 -10.84 3.30
CA MET A 26 -0.07 -9.47 2.78
C MET A 26 0.58 -8.46 3.73
N LEU A 27 1.52 -7.67 3.20
CA LEU A 27 2.03 -6.46 3.84
C LEU A 27 1.39 -5.25 3.17
N ILE A 28 0.79 -4.39 3.98
CA ILE A 28 0.13 -3.15 3.54
C ILE A 28 0.87 -2.01 4.20
N ILE A 29 1.40 -1.09 3.40
CA ILE A 29 2.10 0.12 3.86
C ILE A 29 1.35 1.32 3.29
N HIS A 30 1.02 2.30 4.12
CA HIS A 30 0.29 3.49 3.69
C HIS A 30 0.80 4.75 4.39
N GLY A 31 0.81 5.87 3.68
CA GLY A 31 1.15 7.18 4.22
C GLY A 31 -0.04 7.82 4.96
N LYS A 32 0.15 8.29 6.19
CA LYS A 32 -0.90 8.98 6.98
C LYS A 32 -1.32 10.31 6.35
N LYS A 33 -0.42 10.93 5.59
CA LYS A 33 -0.60 12.21 4.89
C LYS A 33 -0.85 12.01 3.40
N ASP A 34 -1.31 10.83 2.99
CA ASP A 34 -1.68 10.57 1.60
C ASP A 34 -2.97 11.33 1.24
N GLU A 35 -2.82 12.39 0.43
CA GLU A 35 -3.91 13.25 -0.04
C GLU A 35 -4.59 12.73 -1.32
N ILE A 36 -4.02 11.70 -1.96
CA ILE A 36 -4.55 11.12 -3.20
C ILE A 36 -5.40 9.89 -2.89
N VAL A 37 -4.94 9.06 -1.95
CA VAL A 37 -5.63 7.84 -1.52
C VAL A 37 -5.77 7.83 -0.01
N GLU A 38 -7.00 8.00 0.48
CA GLU A 38 -7.27 8.00 1.91
C GLU A 38 -6.86 6.69 2.62
N SER A 39 -6.32 6.83 3.83
CA SER A 39 -5.87 5.70 4.67
C SER A 39 -6.97 4.68 5.00
N LYS A 40 -8.26 5.07 4.94
CA LYS A 40 -9.42 4.15 5.07
C LYS A 40 -9.33 2.96 4.11
N ASN A 41 -8.73 3.15 2.93
CA ASN A 41 -8.54 2.07 1.96
C ASN A 41 -7.56 1.01 2.50
N ALA A 42 -6.46 1.42 3.14
CA ALA A 42 -5.50 0.49 3.74
C ALA A 42 -6.13 -0.32 4.89
N TYR A 43 -6.95 0.33 5.73
CA TYR A 43 -7.70 -0.36 6.78
C TYR A 43 -8.72 -1.37 6.20
N MET A 44 -9.43 -0.99 5.14
CA MET A 44 -10.35 -1.89 4.44
C MET A 44 -9.62 -3.12 3.90
N ILE A 45 -8.52 -2.92 3.16
CA ILE A 45 -7.71 -4.04 2.62
C ILE A 45 -7.21 -4.93 3.77
N TYR A 46 -6.70 -4.32 4.84
CA TYR A 46 -6.21 -5.07 6.00
C TYR A 46 -7.32 -5.87 6.66
N ARG A 47 -8.54 -5.32 6.80
CA ARG A 47 -9.67 -6.03 7.39
C ARG A 47 -10.04 -7.27 6.57
N GLU A 48 -10.18 -7.12 5.27
CA GLU A 48 -10.66 -8.18 4.37
C GLU A 48 -9.62 -9.28 4.07
N ALA A 49 -8.32 -8.97 4.13
CA ALA A 49 -7.27 -9.96 3.81
C ALA A 49 -7.20 -11.10 4.84
N LYS A 50 -6.70 -12.28 4.45
CA LYS A 50 -6.46 -13.41 5.36
C LYS A 50 -5.13 -13.28 6.10
N LYS A 51 -5.02 -13.89 7.29
CA LYS A 51 -3.75 -14.00 8.02
C LYS A 51 -2.78 -14.98 7.32
N PRO A 52 -1.45 -14.82 7.46
CA PRO A 52 -0.79 -13.71 8.15
C PRO A 52 -0.85 -12.42 7.32
N LYS A 53 -1.03 -11.28 7.99
CA LYS A 53 -1.14 -9.96 7.37
C LYS A 53 -0.61 -8.87 8.30
N LYS A 54 -0.09 -7.78 7.74
CA LYS A 54 0.42 -6.64 8.51
C LYS A 54 0.04 -5.32 7.81
N LEU A 55 -0.39 -4.34 8.61
CA LEU A 55 -0.62 -2.96 8.19
C LEU A 55 0.37 -2.05 8.90
N ILE A 56 0.98 -1.14 8.15
CA ILE A 56 1.91 -0.13 8.66
C ILE A 56 1.46 1.23 8.13
N LEU A 57 1.32 2.19 9.04
CA LEU A 57 0.98 3.57 8.72
C LEU A 57 2.14 4.47 9.09
N LEU A 58 2.71 5.12 8.08
CA LEU A 58 3.91 5.95 8.18
C LEU A 58 3.56 7.43 8.08
N ASP A 59 4.39 8.31 8.61
CA ASP A 59 4.16 9.77 8.51
C ASP A 59 4.57 10.33 7.15
N ALA A 60 4.11 9.66 6.09
CA ALA A 60 4.48 9.89 4.70
C ALA A 60 3.30 10.42 3.89
N ASP A 61 3.63 11.17 2.84
CA ASP A 61 2.73 11.52 1.74
C ASP A 61 2.58 10.33 0.75
N HIS A 62 1.77 10.51 -0.29
CA HIS A 62 1.53 9.47 -1.30
C HIS A 62 2.82 8.94 -1.95
N SER A 63 3.80 9.82 -2.16
CA SER A 63 5.05 9.50 -2.84
C SER A 63 6.17 9.01 -1.91
N PHE A 64 5.93 8.96 -0.59
CA PHE A 64 6.97 8.74 0.42
C PHE A 64 8.19 9.67 0.21
N SER A 65 7.95 10.97 0.04
CA SER A 65 8.97 11.97 -0.31
C SER A 65 10.10 12.05 0.72
N GLN A 66 9.77 11.91 2.00
CA GLN A 66 10.72 11.95 3.10
C GLN A 66 11.60 10.68 3.14
N ASN A 67 12.92 10.87 3.04
CA ASN A 67 13.90 9.77 3.02
C ASN A 67 13.76 8.82 4.22
N GLU A 68 13.52 9.38 5.41
CA GLU A 68 13.41 8.61 6.65
C GLU A 68 12.21 7.66 6.62
N GLU A 69 11.01 8.18 6.31
CA GLU A 69 9.79 7.37 6.23
C GLU A 69 9.87 6.33 5.10
N ARG A 70 10.47 6.71 3.96
CA ARG A 70 10.72 5.78 2.86
C ARG A 70 11.65 4.64 3.27
N MET A 71 12.71 4.94 4.04
CA MET A 71 13.61 3.91 4.55
C MET A 71 12.90 2.96 5.53
N LYS A 72 12.04 3.49 6.41
CA LYS A 72 11.19 2.68 7.30
C LYS A 72 10.31 1.73 6.50
N ALA A 73 9.67 2.21 5.43
CA ALA A 73 8.85 1.37 4.54
C ALA A 73 9.67 0.22 3.92
N LEU A 74 10.85 0.53 3.36
CA LEU A 74 11.73 -0.46 2.72
C LEU A 74 12.21 -1.54 3.70
N GLN A 75 12.60 -1.15 4.92
CA GLN A 75 13.02 -2.10 5.95
C GLN A 75 11.91 -3.10 6.30
N GLU A 76 10.66 -2.64 6.36
CA GLU A 76 9.51 -3.49 6.64
C GLU A 76 9.19 -4.45 5.48
N VAL A 77 9.35 -3.99 4.23
CA VAL A 77 9.27 -4.85 3.04
C VAL A 77 10.33 -5.95 3.09
N ILE A 78 11.58 -5.61 3.36
CA ILE A 78 12.68 -6.58 3.44
C ILE A 78 12.41 -7.63 4.54
N LYS A 79 11.99 -7.20 5.74
CA LYS A 79 11.64 -8.10 6.84
C LYS A 79 10.50 -9.06 6.45
N TRP A 80 9.50 -8.55 5.73
CA TRP A 80 8.35 -9.37 5.31
C TRP A 80 8.73 -10.42 4.27
N ILE A 81 9.48 -10.01 3.23
CA ILE A 81 9.98 -10.91 2.19
C ILE A 81 10.84 -12.00 2.82
N LYS A 82 11.80 -11.63 3.69
CA LYS A 82 12.65 -12.59 4.41
C LYS A 82 11.90 -13.58 5.28
N ARG A 83 10.67 -13.27 5.69
CA ARG A 83 9.86 -14.13 6.56
C ARG A 83 8.98 -15.12 5.79
N TYR A 84 8.56 -14.76 4.58
CA TYR A 84 7.48 -15.45 3.89
C TYR A 84 7.80 -15.88 2.45
N LEU A 85 8.89 -15.40 1.86
CA LEU A 85 9.33 -15.74 0.50
C LEU A 85 10.72 -16.39 0.46
N LEU A 86 11.60 -16.02 1.39
CA LEU A 86 12.91 -16.64 1.61
C LEU A 86 12.82 -17.54 2.84
#